data_AF-A0A962TX66-F1
#
_entry.id   AF-A0A962TX66-F1
#
_cell.length_a   1.000
_cell.length_b   1.000
_cell.length_c   1.000
_cell.angle_alpha   90.00
_cell.angle_beta   90.00
_cell.angle_gamma   90.00
#
_symmetry.space_group_name_H-M   'P 1'
#
loop_
_entity.id
_entity.type
_entity.pdbx_description
1 polymer ?
#
loop_
_entity_poly.entity_id
_entity_poly.type
_entity_poly.pdbx_seq_one_letter_code
_entity_poly.pdbx_strand_id
1 'polypeptide(L)'
;MLNAAKANNLAQEIRDDIEHNRIQLPTLPEVALRVRDEVESENSNAGAIARMVASDPALSARLLQVANSPLYRGRVEIDSIQQAVTRLGLKMVRSLVVSLAMKQIFQATSEALDRQFRVIWDDSLQVAAISRVLANNLPMLENEQAMLGGLIHNIGALPILTKLEDEFGFNIDPELLSDLIGELGPDIGATILKHWNFASSLANIPVACQDLSYDPGPAPTYADVVTVARLQNLALKGRAGSDADWSNVPAFAKIGMEPEVVIVDMEGSADEIAEVRNMLEG
;
A
#
# COMPACT_ATOMS: atom_id res chain seq x y z
N MET A 1 17.99 -26.47 -7.86
CA MET A 1 18.46 -25.60 -6.77
C MET A 1 19.35 -24.52 -7.38
N LEU A 2 18.88 -23.27 -7.42
CA LEU A 2 19.76 -22.12 -7.69
C LEU A 2 20.68 -21.94 -6.48
N ASN A 3 21.97 -21.65 -6.68
CA ASN A 3 22.92 -21.37 -5.59
C ASN A 3 22.90 -19.88 -5.22
N ALA A 4 23.36 -19.51 -4.02
CA ALA A 4 23.44 -18.11 -3.56
C ALA A 4 24.22 -17.18 -4.52
N ALA A 5 25.18 -17.72 -5.27
CA ALA A 5 25.90 -16.97 -6.31
C ALA A 5 25.00 -16.59 -7.50
N LYS A 6 24.04 -17.44 -7.89
CA LYS A 6 23.04 -17.12 -8.90
C LYS A 6 21.98 -16.14 -8.39
N ALA A 7 21.60 -16.21 -7.10
CA ALA A 7 20.71 -15.24 -6.47
C ALA A 7 21.30 -13.82 -6.52
N ASN A 8 22.56 -13.67 -6.09
CA ASN A 8 23.26 -12.39 -6.15
C ASN A 8 23.45 -11.87 -7.58
N ASN A 9 23.69 -12.77 -8.54
CA ASN A 9 23.83 -12.37 -9.94
C ASN A 9 22.49 -11.88 -10.52
N LEU A 10 21.39 -12.58 -10.21
CA LEU A 10 20.05 -12.21 -10.62
C LEU A 10 19.60 -10.88 -9.99
N ALA A 11 19.95 -10.65 -8.72
CA ALA A 11 19.66 -9.38 -8.07
C ALA A 11 20.38 -8.20 -8.73
N GLN A 12 21.65 -8.38 -9.14
CA GLN A 12 22.37 -7.37 -9.90
C GLN A 12 21.79 -7.18 -11.30
N GLU A 13 21.40 -8.26 -11.99
CA GLU A 13 20.79 -8.17 -13.32
C GLU A 13 19.45 -7.41 -13.29
N ILE A 14 18.60 -7.66 -12.29
CA ILE A 14 17.35 -6.94 -12.09
C ILE A 14 17.62 -5.45 -11.79
N ARG A 15 18.62 -5.15 -10.95
CA ARG A 15 19.02 -3.77 -10.63
C ARG A 15 19.52 -3.04 -11.89
N ASP A 16 20.42 -3.66 -12.64
CA ASP A 16 20.94 -3.13 -13.90
C ASP A 16 19.82 -2.89 -14.90
N ASP A 17 18.89 -3.82 -15.04
CA ASP A 17 17.77 -3.69 -15.96
C ASP A 17 16.81 -2.56 -15.56
N ILE A 18 16.69 -2.24 -14.27
CA ILE A 18 15.90 -1.10 -13.81
C ILE A 18 16.62 0.22 -14.12
N GLU A 19 17.91 0.30 -13.82
CA GLU A 19 18.73 1.48 -14.12
C GLU A 19 18.75 1.80 -15.62
N HIS A 20 18.72 0.77 -16.47
CA HIS A 20 18.73 0.90 -17.93
C HIS A 20 17.33 0.90 -18.58
N ASN A 21 16.25 1.01 -17.79
CA ASN A 21 14.85 0.98 -18.26
C ASN A 21 14.49 -0.25 -19.13
N ARG A 22 15.10 -1.39 -18.83
CA ARG A 22 14.80 -2.69 -19.46
C ARG A 22 13.71 -3.45 -18.72
N ILE A 23 13.40 -3.07 -17.48
CA ILE A 23 12.18 -3.53 -16.78
C ILE A 23 11.06 -2.52 -17.01
N GLN A 24 9.91 -3.00 -17.49
CA GLN A 24 8.72 -2.17 -17.58
C GLN A 24 8.17 -1.93 -16.17
N LEU A 25 8.31 -0.67 -15.71
CA LEU A 25 7.66 -0.24 -14.49
C LEU A 25 6.15 -0.14 -14.72
N PRO A 26 5.33 -0.46 -13.70
CA PRO A 26 3.89 -0.27 -13.81
C PRO A 26 3.54 1.20 -14.06
N THR A 27 2.45 1.43 -14.79
CA THR A 27 1.91 2.77 -15.01
C THR A 27 0.78 3.03 -14.02
N LEU A 28 0.77 4.23 -13.45
CA LEU A 28 -0.32 4.67 -12.60
C LEU A 28 -1.59 4.84 -13.46
N PRO A 29 -2.76 4.31 -13.07
CA PRO A 29 -3.99 4.49 -13.83
C PRO A 29 -4.32 5.97 -14.04
N GLU A 30 -4.87 6.33 -15.20
CA GLU A 30 -5.13 7.73 -15.59
C GLU A 30 -6.00 8.45 -14.55
N VAL A 31 -7.00 7.77 -14.00
CA VAL A 31 -7.87 8.34 -12.98
C VAL A 31 -7.12 8.67 -11.68
N ALA A 32 -6.17 7.83 -11.26
CA ALA A 32 -5.32 8.09 -10.10
C ALA A 32 -4.33 9.22 -10.38
N LEU A 33 -3.73 9.27 -11.57
CA LEU A 33 -2.88 10.37 -12.02
C LEU A 33 -3.62 11.71 -11.94
N ARG A 34 -4.79 11.78 -12.57
CA ARG A 34 -5.59 13.01 -12.63
C ARG A 34 -6.07 13.48 -11.26
N VAL A 35 -6.50 12.55 -10.41
CA VAL A 35 -6.94 12.87 -9.03
C VAL A 35 -5.77 13.29 -8.16
N ARG A 36 -4.57 12.75 -8.38
CA ARG A 36 -3.34 13.21 -7.72
C ARG A 36 -2.97 14.63 -8.16
N ASP A 37 -2.98 14.90 -9.46
CA ASP A 37 -2.51 16.17 -10.06
C ASP A 37 -3.45 17.35 -9.78
N GLU A 38 -4.76 17.11 -9.71
CA GLU A 38 -5.77 18.13 -9.38
C GLU A 38 -5.52 18.78 -8.00
N VAL A 39 -4.76 18.12 -7.13
CA VAL A 39 -4.52 18.54 -5.75
C VAL A 39 -3.34 19.51 -5.62
N GLU A 40 -2.46 19.56 -6.61
CA GLU A 40 -1.42 20.60 -6.67
C GLU A 40 -1.98 21.95 -7.17
N SER A 41 -3.23 21.96 -7.65
CA SER A 41 -3.91 23.20 -8.03
C SER A 41 -4.45 23.92 -6.80
N GLU A 42 -4.06 25.18 -6.60
CA GLU A 42 -4.64 26.09 -5.59
C GLU A 42 -6.17 26.25 -5.72
N ASN A 43 -6.75 25.81 -6.84
CA ASN A 43 -8.18 25.85 -7.15
C ASN A 43 -8.88 24.48 -7.05
N SER A 44 -8.30 23.51 -6.35
CA SER A 44 -8.88 22.16 -6.21
C SER A 44 -10.37 22.23 -5.83
N ASN A 45 -11.23 21.76 -6.72
CA ASN A 45 -12.67 21.84 -6.58
C ASN A 45 -13.26 20.44 -6.45
N ALA A 46 -14.06 20.21 -5.40
CA ALA A 46 -14.83 18.99 -5.21
C ALA A 46 -15.59 18.54 -6.48
N GLY A 47 -16.09 19.49 -7.26
CA GLY A 47 -16.75 19.21 -8.54
C GLY A 47 -15.83 18.64 -9.61
N ALA A 48 -14.53 18.97 -9.62
CA ALA A 48 -13.57 18.44 -10.58
C ALA A 48 -13.25 16.97 -10.29
N ILE A 49 -12.92 16.64 -9.04
CA ILE A 49 -12.71 15.25 -8.61
C ILE A 49 -13.98 14.42 -8.83
N ALA A 50 -15.15 14.96 -8.51
CA ALA A 50 -16.41 14.25 -8.75
C ALA A 50 -16.64 13.91 -10.24
N ARG A 51 -16.32 14.83 -11.15
CA ARG A 51 -16.41 14.58 -12.61
C ARG A 51 -15.39 13.53 -13.09
N MET A 52 -14.17 13.55 -12.53
CA MET A 52 -13.13 12.58 -12.86
C MET A 52 -13.54 11.18 -12.43
N VAL A 53 -14.00 11.03 -11.19
CA VAL A 53 -14.48 9.73 -10.69
C VAL A 53 -15.70 9.26 -11.46
N ALA A 54 -16.66 10.16 -11.74
CA ALA A 54 -17.86 9.86 -12.52
C ALA A 54 -17.59 9.36 -13.94
N SER A 55 -16.40 9.61 -14.49
CA SER A 55 -16.00 9.09 -15.82
C SER A 55 -15.61 7.61 -15.80
N ASP A 56 -15.34 7.04 -14.62
CA ASP A 56 -15.08 5.62 -14.41
C ASP A 56 -16.26 5.00 -13.61
N PRO A 57 -17.16 4.23 -14.26
CA PRO A 57 -18.30 3.62 -13.60
C PRO A 57 -17.93 2.65 -12.47
N ALA A 58 -16.83 1.91 -12.62
CA ALA A 58 -16.39 0.95 -11.61
C ALA A 58 -15.90 1.68 -10.36
N LEU A 59 -15.05 2.69 -10.55
CA LEU A 59 -14.54 3.51 -9.45
C LEU A 59 -15.65 4.33 -8.78
N SER A 60 -16.61 4.82 -9.55
CA SER A 60 -17.81 5.49 -9.03
C SER A 60 -18.63 4.59 -8.13
N ALA A 61 -18.94 3.37 -8.59
CA ALA A 61 -19.67 2.39 -7.80
C ALA A 61 -18.92 2.04 -6.51
N ARG A 62 -17.60 1.84 -6.60
CA ARG A 62 -16.76 1.57 -5.41
C ARG A 62 -16.74 2.73 -4.44
N LEU A 63 -16.57 3.97 -4.90
CA LEU A 63 -16.57 5.13 -4.01
C LEU A 63 -17.93 5.29 -3.31
N LEU A 64 -19.05 5.03 -4.00
CA LEU A 64 -20.38 5.05 -3.38
C LEU A 64 -20.55 3.96 -2.33
N GLN A 65 -20.09 2.74 -2.62
CA GLN A 65 -20.10 1.64 -1.64
C GLN A 65 -19.26 1.99 -0.40
N VAL A 66 -18.07 2.56 -0.60
CA VAL A 66 -17.23 3.07 0.49
C VAL A 66 -17.96 4.14 1.30
N ALA A 67 -18.55 5.13 0.64
CA ALA A 67 -19.21 6.26 1.32
C ALA A 67 -20.51 5.88 2.06
N ASN A 68 -21.04 4.69 1.79
CA ASN A 68 -22.18 4.07 2.46
C ASN A 68 -21.77 2.90 3.37
N SER A 69 -20.48 2.59 3.51
CA SER A 69 -19.99 1.53 4.39
C SER A 69 -20.20 1.90 5.88
N PRO A 70 -20.26 0.92 6.80
CA PRO A 70 -20.46 1.21 8.23
C PRO A 70 -19.49 2.27 8.79
N LEU A 71 -18.26 2.26 8.29
CA LEU A 71 -17.18 3.15 8.68
C LEU A 71 -17.40 4.62 8.28
N TYR A 72 -18.08 4.88 7.15
CA TYR A 72 -18.24 6.23 6.59
C TYR A 72 -19.70 6.69 6.44
N ARG A 73 -20.66 5.79 6.64
CA ARG A 73 -22.07 6.08 6.38
C ARG A 73 -22.59 7.16 7.31
N GLY A 74 -23.37 8.07 6.71
CA GLY A 74 -24.21 9.00 7.46
C GLY A 74 -25.54 8.35 7.86
N ARG A 75 -26.47 9.18 8.33
CA ARG A 75 -27.85 8.77 8.61
C ARG A 75 -28.66 8.41 7.36
N VAL A 76 -28.28 8.95 6.21
CA VAL A 76 -28.98 8.81 4.93
C VAL A 76 -28.02 8.20 3.92
N GLU A 77 -28.49 7.25 3.13
CA GLU A 77 -27.71 6.68 2.02
C GLU A 77 -27.47 7.74 0.94
N ILE A 78 -26.29 7.69 0.30
CA ILE A 78 -25.99 8.57 -0.83
C ILE A 78 -25.94 7.81 -2.14
N ASP A 79 -26.34 8.48 -3.20
CA ASP A 79 -26.52 7.91 -4.55
C ASP A 79 -25.73 8.65 -5.63
N SER A 80 -24.95 9.68 -5.26
CA SER A 80 -24.14 10.46 -6.20
C SER A 80 -22.74 10.76 -5.68
N ILE A 81 -21.78 10.88 -6.62
CA ILE A 81 -20.38 11.17 -6.31
C ILE A 81 -20.25 12.53 -5.63
N GLN A 82 -21.05 13.53 -6.05
CA GLN A 82 -21.05 14.84 -5.43
C GLN A 82 -21.42 14.76 -3.94
N GLN A 83 -22.45 13.98 -3.59
CA GLN A 83 -22.80 13.73 -2.18
C GLN A 83 -21.66 13.01 -1.43
N ALA A 84 -20.97 12.08 -2.08
CA ALA A 84 -19.82 11.38 -1.49
C ALA A 84 -18.69 12.37 -1.17
N VAL A 85 -18.34 13.25 -2.11
CA VAL A 85 -17.32 14.29 -1.88
C VAL A 85 -17.74 15.27 -0.81
N THR A 86 -19.02 15.68 -0.76
CA THR A 86 -19.53 16.55 0.30
C THR A 86 -19.46 15.90 1.69
N ARG A 87 -19.77 14.60 1.79
CA ARG A 87 -19.77 13.87 3.06
C ARG A 87 -18.36 13.60 3.58
N LEU A 88 -17.54 12.98 2.73
CA LEU A 88 -16.22 12.48 3.10
C LEU A 88 -15.17 13.61 3.11
N GLY A 89 -15.44 14.67 2.36
CA GLY A 89 -14.47 15.73 2.13
C GLY A 89 -13.44 15.36 1.06
N LEU A 90 -12.81 16.39 0.50
CA LEU A 90 -11.97 16.26 -0.69
C LEU A 90 -10.72 15.40 -0.45
N LYS A 91 -10.05 15.60 0.69
CA LYS A 91 -8.81 14.90 1.05
C LYS A 91 -9.00 13.39 1.19
N MET A 92 -10.09 13.00 1.84
CA MET A 92 -10.45 11.60 2.03
C MET A 92 -10.79 10.95 0.70
N VAL A 93 -11.66 11.57 -0.11
CA VAL A 93 -12.02 11.06 -1.44
C VAL A 93 -10.79 10.88 -2.32
N ARG A 94 -9.85 11.83 -2.31
CA ARG A 94 -8.59 11.70 -3.07
C ARG A 94 -7.87 10.41 -2.71
N SER A 95 -7.62 10.20 -1.42
CA SER A 95 -6.87 9.05 -0.92
C SER A 95 -7.58 7.73 -1.22
N LEU A 96 -8.92 7.70 -1.04
CA LEU A 96 -9.75 6.56 -1.38
C LEU A 96 -9.73 6.24 -2.88
N VAL A 97 -9.90 7.26 -3.73
CA VAL A 97 -9.93 7.08 -5.19
C VAL A 97 -8.58 6.57 -5.71
N VAL A 98 -7.47 7.13 -5.22
CA VAL A 98 -6.13 6.62 -5.56
C VAL A 98 -5.98 5.19 -5.08
N SER A 99 -6.39 4.87 -3.85
CA SER A 99 -6.30 3.52 -3.29
C SER A 99 -7.13 2.50 -4.10
N LEU A 100 -8.38 2.84 -4.44
CA LEU A 100 -9.26 1.99 -5.23
C LEU A 100 -8.74 1.78 -6.65
N ALA A 101 -8.13 2.80 -7.25
CA ALA A 101 -7.49 2.68 -8.55
C ALA A 101 -6.23 1.80 -8.51
N MET A 102 -5.55 1.64 -7.37
CA MET A 102 -4.33 0.83 -7.28
C MET A 102 -4.58 -0.63 -7.66
N LYS A 103 -5.80 -1.15 -7.43
CA LYS A 103 -6.19 -2.50 -7.84
C LYS A 103 -5.97 -2.76 -9.33
N GLN A 104 -6.09 -1.74 -10.18
CA GLN A 104 -5.89 -1.87 -11.62
C GLN A 104 -4.43 -2.14 -12.01
N ILE A 105 -3.47 -1.86 -11.12
CA ILE A 105 -2.04 -2.13 -11.37
C ILE A 105 -1.72 -3.62 -11.20
N PHE A 106 -2.49 -4.34 -10.39
CA PHE A 106 -2.30 -5.77 -10.11
C PHE A 106 -2.94 -6.66 -11.19
N GLN A 107 -2.94 -6.23 -12.45
CA GLN A 107 -3.43 -7.00 -13.58
C GLN A 107 -2.29 -7.81 -14.20
N ALA A 108 -2.38 -9.13 -14.09
CA ALA A 108 -1.40 -10.05 -14.63
C ALA A 108 -1.74 -10.50 -16.06
N THR A 109 -0.71 -10.84 -16.83
CA THR A 109 -0.81 -11.36 -18.20
C THR A 109 -0.94 -12.89 -18.27
N SER A 110 -0.75 -13.57 -17.14
CA SER A 110 -0.71 -15.03 -17.00
C SER A 110 -1.31 -15.46 -15.66
N GLU A 111 -1.87 -16.68 -15.60
CA GLU A 111 -2.44 -17.25 -14.36
C GLU A 111 -1.38 -17.42 -13.24
N ALA A 112 -0.12 -17.69 -13.61
CA ALA A 112 0.95 -17.88 -12.64
C ALA A 112 1.32 -16.56 -11.95
N LEU A 113 1.50 -15.49 -12.74
CA LEU A 113 1.69 -14.13 -12.22
C LEU A 113 0.49 -13.62 -11.44
N ASP A 114 -0.72 -13.91 -11.91
CA ASP A 114 -1.97 -13.54 -11.25
C ASP A 114 -2.07 -14.11 -9.83
N ARG A 115 -1.60 -15.36 -9.62
CA ARG A 115 -1.47 -15.94 -8.28
C ARG A 115 -0.49 -15.17 -7.40
N GLN A 116 0.68 -14.78 -7.92
CA GLN A 116 1.67 -14.03 -7.15
C GLN A 116 1.21 -12.60 -6.84
N PHE A 117 0.61 -11.92 -7.81
CA PHE A 117 0.04 -10.58 -7.64
C PHE A 117 -1.07 -10.59 -6.59
N ARG A 118 -1.92 -11.63 -6.55
CA ARG A 118 -2.91 -11.79 -5.47
C ARG A 118 -2.27 -11.90 -4.09
N VAL A 119 -1.15 -12.60 -3.93
CA VAL A 119 -0.44 -12.68 -2.65
C VAL A 119 0.05 -11.30 -2.23
N ILE A 120 0.72 -10.57 -3.12
CA ILE A 120 1.19 -9.21 -2.83
C ILE A 120 0.02 -8.27 -2.51
N TRP A 121 -1.07 -8.35 -3.30
CA TRP A 121 -2.26 -7.53 -3.09
C TRP A 121 -2.92 -7.81 -1.74
N ASP A 122 -3.10 -9.07 -1.36
CA ASP A 122 -3.72 -9.46 -0.08
C ASP A 122 -2.89 -8.97 1.12
N ASP A 123 -1.57 -9.11 1.05
CA ASP A 123 -0.64 -8.58 2.05
C ASP A 123 -0.74 -7.05 2.14
N SER A 124 -0.72 -6.35 1.00
CA SER A 124 -0.87 -4.90 0.95
C SER A 124 -2.22 -4.42 1.48
N LEU A 125 -3.31 -5.14 1.21
CA LEU A 125 -4.64 -4.84 1.74
C LEU A 125 -4.67 -4.95 3.27
N GLN A 126 -4.09 -6.01 3.82
CA GLN A 126 -4.04 -6.20 5.26
C GLN A 126 -3.20 -5.10 5.95
N VAL A 127 -2.04 -4.77 5.40
CA VAL A 127 -1.19 -3.69 5.92
C VAL A 127 -1.88 -2.33 5.78
N ALA A 128 -2.59 -2.07 4.68
CA ALA A 128 -3.38 -0.85 4.48
C ALA A 128 -4.48 -0.70 5.54
N ALA A 129 -5.22 -1.78 5.80
CA ALA A 129 -6.29 -1.78 6.79
C ALA A 129 -5.76 -1.51 8.20
N ILE A 130 -4.69 -2.21 8.59
CA ILE A 130 -4.03 -1.99 9.88
C ILE A 130 -3.47 -0.56 9.98
N SER A 131 -2.79 -0.06 8.94
CA SER A 131 -2.24 1.31 8.92
C SER A 131 -3.31 2.37 9.12
N ARG A 132 -4.49 2.18 8.51
CA ARG A 132 -5.63 3.10 8.69
C ARG A 132 -6.08 3.13 10.16
N VAL A 133 -6.26 1.96 10.77
CA VAL A 133 -6.72 1.83 12.16
C VAL A 133 -5.69 2.41 13.13
N LEU A 134 -4.40 2.18 12.89
CA LEU A 134 -3.32 2.77 13.68
C LEU A 134 -3.32 4.30 13.64
N ALA A 135 -3.60 4.87 12.47
CA ALA A 135 -3.63 6.32 12.30
C ALA A 135 -4.77 7.01 13.06
N ASN A 136 -5.84 6.28 13.46
CA ASN A 136 -6.97 6.85 14.20
C ASN A 136 -6.55 7.60 15.48
N ASN A 137 -5.48 7.13 16.14
CA ASN A 137 -4.98 7.71 17.39
C ASN A 137 -3.84 8.73 17.17
N LEU A 138 -3.52 9.07 15.91
CA LEU A 138 -2.41 9.92 15.53
C LEU A 138 -2.91 11.19 14.82
N PRO A 139 -3.23 12.27 15.57
CA PRO A 139 -3.92 13.45 15.02
C PRO A 139 -3.14 14.23 13.96
N MET A 140 -1.83 13.97 13.82
CA MET A 140 -0.96 14.60 12.83
C MET A 140 -1.00 13.90 11.46
N LEU A 141 -1.63 12.73 11.37
CA LEU A 141 -1.67 11.89 10.16
C LEU A 141 -3.11 11.76 9.67
N GLU A 142 -3.28 11.73 8.35
CA GLU A 142 -4.58 11.47 7.72
C GLU A 142 -4.76 9.94 7.55
N ASN A 143 -5.85 9.39 8.08
CA ASN A 143 -6.08 7.93 8.10
C ASN A 143 -6.01 7.30 6.71
N GLU A 144 -6.64 7.90 5.71
CA GLU A 144 -6.67 7.36 4.36
C GLU A 144 -5.32 7.53 3.63
N GLN A 145 -4.46 8.46 4.07
CA GLN A 145 -3.08 8.53 3.58
C GLN A 145 -2.22 7.42 4.20
N ALA A 146 -2.41 7.10 5.49
CA ALA A 146 -1.77 5.94 6.11
C ALA A 146 -2.22 4.62 5.44
N MET A 147 -3.52 4.49 5.14
CA MET A 147 -4.08 3.38 4.37
C MET A 147 -3.41 3.24 3.00
N LEU A 148 -3.33 4.34 2.24
CA LEU A 148 -2.67 4.38 0.94
C LEU A 148 -1.19 3.99 1.06
N GLY A 149 -0.49 4.48 2.08
CA GLY A 149 0.89 4.11 2.40
C GLY A 149 1.05 2.60 2.60
N GLY A 150 0.16 1.97 3.35
CA GLY A 150 0.14 0.51 3.53
C GLY A 150 -0.19 -0.23 2.24
N LEU A 151 -1.01 0.32 1.36
CA LEU A 151 -1.39 -0.31 0.09
C LEU A 151 -0.23 -0.34 -0.92
N ILE A 152 0.57 0.72 -0.95
CA ILE A 152 1.66 0.90 -1.92
C ILE A 152 3.03 0.44 -1.39
N HIS A 153 3.14 0.04 -0.12
CA HIS A 153 4.42 -0.26 0.53
C HIS A 153 5.24 -1.33 -0.20
N ASN A 154 4.57 -2.29 -0.86
CA ASN A 154 5.20 -3.42 -1.55
C ASN A 154 5.05 -3.37 -3.08
N ILE A 155 4.80 -2.18 -3.65
CA ILE A 155 4.57 -2.03 -5.10
C ILE A 155 5.78 -2.46 -5.96
N GLY A 156 6.99 -2.39 -5.39
CA GLY A 156 8.22 -2.82 -6.07
C GLY A 156 8.30 -4.32 -6.35
N ALA A 157 7.46 -5.15 -5.69
CA ALA A 157 7.39 -6.58 -5.96
C ALA A 157 6.86 -6.89 -7.37
N LEU A 158 5.99 -6.04 -7.93
CA LEU A 158 5.32 -6.31 -9.21
C LEU A 158 6.30 -6.44 -10.39
N PRO A 159 7.17 -5.46 -10.69
CA PRO A 159 8.13 -5.60 -11.79
C PRO A 159 9.13 -6.75 -11.59
N ILE A 160 9.50 -7.06 -10.33
CA ILE A 160 10.35 -8.23 -10.02
C ILE A 160 9.62 -9.50 -10.45
N LEU A 161 8.37 -9.67 -10.01
CA LEU A 161 7.56 -10.85 -10.33
C LEU A 161 7.36 -11.00 -11.84
N THR A 162 7.06 -9.92 -12.56
CA THR A 162 6.92 -9.95 -14.03
C THR A 162 8.22 -10.42 -14.69
N LYS A 163 9.37 -9.85 -14.30
CA LYS A 163 10.68 -10.23 -14.84
C LYS A 163 11.02 -11.70 -14.57
N LEU A 164 10.74 -12.18 -13.36
CA LEU A 164 11.00 -13.56 -12.98
C LEU A 164 10.08 -14.55 -13.70
N GLU A 165 8.85 -14.15 -14.02
CA GLU A 165 7.98 -14.93 -14.89
C GLU A 165 8.58 -15.04 -16.30
N ASP A 166 8.96 -13.91 -16.89
CA ASP A 166 9.48 -13.85 -18.26
C ASP A 166 10.75 -14.69 -18.43
N GLU A 167 11.64 -14.71 -17.44
CA GLU A 167 12.92 -15.42 -17.52
C GLU A 167 12.89 -16.87 -17.04
N PHE A 168 12.12 -17.15 -15.98
CA PHE A 168 12.17 -18.45 -15.28
C PHE A 168 10.83 -19.18 -15.23
N GLY A 169 9.73 -18.58 -15.72
CA GLY A 169 8.39 -19.15 -15.62
C GLY A 169 7.98 -19.47 -14.17
N PHE A 170 8.45 -18.66 -13.22
CA PHE A 170 8.32 -18.89 -11.76
C PHE A 170 8.86 -20.23 -11.25
N ASN A 171 9.77 -20.89 -11.97
CA ASN A 171 10.49 -22.06 -11.45
C ASN A 171 11.63 -21.63 -10.49
N ILE A 172 11.24 -20.89 -9.45
CA ILE A 172 12.14 -20.30 -8.45
C ILE A 172 11.69 -20.79 -7.08
N ASP A 173 12.66 -21.02 -6.21
CA ASP A 173 12.40 -21.41 -4.84
C ASP A 173 11.65 -20.28 -4.08
N PRO A 174 10.57 -20.57 -3.34
CA PRO A 174 9.79 -19.54 -2.65
C PRO A 174 10.58 -18.69 -1.65
N GLU A 175 11.58 -19.25 -0.96
CA GLU A 175 12.42 -18.48 -0.03
C GLU A 175 13.28 -17.49 -0.81
N LEU A 176 13.94 -17.96 -1.88
CA LEU A 176 14.71 -17.09 -2.78
C LEU A 176 13.85 -15.98 -3.41
N LEU A 177 12.61 -16.29 -3.78
CA LEU A 177 11.68 -15.28 -4.31
C LEU A 177 11.39 -14.20 -3.27
N SER A 178 11.12 -14.60 -2.03
CA SER A 178 10.88 -13.69 -0.91
C SER A 178 12.11 -12.82 -0.63
N ASP A 179 13.31 -13.41 -0.66
CA ASP A 179 14.57 -12.70 -0.44
C ASP A 179 14.82 -11.65 -1.53
N LEU A 180 14.63 -12.00 -2.80
CA LEU A 180 14.78 -11.05 -3.91
C LEU A 180 13.80 -9.88 -3.83
N ILE A 181 12.53 -10.15 -3.48
CA ILE A 181 11.53 -9.10 -3.27
C ILE A 181 11.91 -8.23 -2.08
N GLY A 182 12.38 -8.81 -0.98
CA GLY A 182 12.82 -8.08 0.20
C GLY A 182 14.06 -7.21 -0.04
N GLU A 183 15.01 -7.69 -0.84
CA GLU A 183 16.24 -6.97 -1.17
C GLU A 183 16.01 -5.84 -2.17
N LEU A 184 15.28 -6.10 -3.26
CA LEU A 184 15.18 -5.17 -4.39
C LEU A 184 13.89 -4.35 -4.37
N GLY A 185 12.80 -4.94 -3.89
CA GLY A 185 11.47 -4.32 -3.87
C GLY A 185 11.43 -2.93 -3.22
N PRO A 186 12.14 -2.66 -2.11
CA PRO A 186 12.12 -1.35 -1.46
C PRO A 186 12.58 -0.20 -2.36
N ASP A 187 13.76 -0.32 -2.96
CA ASP A 187 14.34 0.73 -3.81
C ASP A 187 13.54 0.92 -5.11
N ILE A 188 13.08 -0.20 -5.69
CA ILE A 188 12.23 -0.20 -6.88
C ILE A 188 10.90 0.47 -6.58
N GLY A 189 10.26 0.10 -5.46
CA GLY A 189 9.00 0.69 -5.02
C GLY A 189 9.13 2.19 -4.80
N ALA A 190 10.18 2.64 -4.12
CA ALA A 190 10.42 4.07 -3.94
C ALA A 190 10.65 4.79 -5.28
N THR A 191 11.34 4.15 -6.23
CA THR A 191 11.57 4.71 -7.58
C THR A 191 10.25 4.83 -8.36
N ILE A 192 9.40 3.81 -8.33
CA ILE A 192 8.06 3.84 -8.94
C ILE A 192 7.23 4.99 -8.36
N LEU A 193 7.16 5.10 -7.03
CA LEU A 193 6.34 6.13 -6.38
C LEU A 193 6.86 7.54 -6.63
N LYS A 194 8.18 7.73 -6.71
CA LYS A 194 8.80 9.00 -7.12
C LYS A 194 8.48 9.33 -8.58
N HIS A 195 8.56 8.35 -9.48
CA HIS A 195 8.20 8.54 -10.88
C HIS A 195 6.71 8.88 -11.05
N TRP A 196 5.87 8.34 -10.18
CA TRP A 196 4.47 8.71 -10.05
C TRP A 196 4.25 9.95 -9.16
N ASN A 197 5.24 10.83 -8.97
CA ASN A 197 5.10 12.10 -8.24
C ASN A 197 4.33 12.00 -6.90
N PHE A 198 4.45 10.89 -6.17
CA PHE A 198 3.92 10.82 -4.81
C PHE A 198 4.76 11.71 -3.90
N ALA A 199 4.11 12.34 -2.91
CA ALA A 199 4.82 13.11 -1.90
C ALA A 199 5.90 12.25 -1.22
N SER A 200 7.03 12.86 -0.86
CA SER A 200 8.17 12.13 -0.27
C SER A 200 7.80 11.31 0.97
N SER A 201 6.79 11.76 1.74
CA SER A 201 6.26 11.05 2.91
C SER A 201 5.62 9.70 2.57
N LEU A 202 5.10 9.53 1.35
CA LEU A 202 4.58 8.25 0.83
C LEU A 202 5.62 7.53 -0.03
N ALA A 203 6.34 8.26 -0.89
CA ALA A 203 7.30 7.67 -1.81
C ALA A 203 8.50 7.01 -1.11
N ASN A 204 8.80 7.40 0.12
CA ASN A 204 9.87 6.79 0.92
C ASN A 204 9.43 5.52 1.68
N ILE A 205 8.12 5.25 1.77
CA ILE A 205 7.58 4.14 2.59
C ILE A 205 8.17 2.77 2.21
N PRO A 206 8.30 2.38 0.93
CA PRO A 206 8.84 1.07 0.58
C PRO A 206 10.21 0.78 1.20
N VAL A 207 11.09 1.79 1.26
CA VAL A 207 12.42 1.71 1.89
C VAL A 207 12.32 1.81 3.41
N ALA A 208 11.72 2.90 3.89
CA ALA A 208 11.68 3.21 5.32
C ALA A 208 11.01 2.12 6.13
N CYS A 209 9.99 1.48 5.58
CA CYS A 209 9.27 0.48 6.34
C CYS A 209 10.15 -0.75 6.61
N GLN A 210 11.01 -1.17 5.67
CA GLN A 210 11.87 -2.34 5.84
C GLN A 210 13.05 -2.10 6.80
N ASP A 211 13.50 -0.85 6.92
CA ASP A 211 14.53 -0.46 7.88
C ASP A 211 13.91 -0.30 9.29
N LEU A 212 14.08 -1.33 10.13
CA LEU A 212 13.59 -1.33 11.51
C LEU A 212 14.30 -0.31 12.42
N SER A 213 15.41 0.28 11.97
CA SER A 213 16.12 1.36 12.64
C SER A 213 15.75 2.75 12.14
N TYR A 214 14.83 2.84 11.17
CA TYR A 214 14.41 4.10 10.58
C TYR A 214 13.85 5.07 11.62
N ASP A 215 14.51 6.23 11.75
CA ASP A 215 14.11 7.29 12.67
C ASP A 215 14.29 8.69 12.04
N PRO A 216 13.26 9.22 11.36
CA PRO A 216 13.30 10.55 10.75
C PRO A 216 13.10 11.68 11.76
N GLY A 217 12.88 11.37 13.05
CA GLY A 217 12.56 12.34 14.08
C GLY A 217 11.44 11.88 15.03
N PRO A 218 11.12 12.71 16.03
CA PRO A 218 10.26 12.31 17.16
C PRO A 218 8.77 12.22 16.84
N ALA A 219 8.31 12.87 15.76
CA ALA A 219 6.91 12.85 15.37
C ALA A 219 6.60 11.58 14.56
N PRO A 220 5.43 10.94 14.77
CA PRO A 220 5.04 9.78 13.97
C PRO A 220 4.84 10.17 12.51
N THR A 221 5.35 9.32 11.61
CA THR A 221 5.20 9.46 10.15
C THR A 221 4.34 8.33 9.58
N TYR A 222 3.89 8.47 8.33
CA TYR A 222 3.23 7.37 7.63
C TYR A 222 4.13 6.13 7.51
N ALA A 223 5.45 6.31 7.39
CA ALA A 223 6.39 5.19 7.37
C ALA A 223 6.41 4.43 8.70
N ASP A 224 6.40 5.12 9.85
CA ASP A 224 6.34 4.48 11.18
C ASP A 224 5.06 3.64 11.32
N VAL A 225 3.91 4.20 10.91
CA VAL A 225 2.62 3.50 10.92
C VAL A 225 2.65 2.25 10.05
N VAL A 226 3.18 2.35 8.82
CA VAL A 226 3.27 1.21 7.91
C VAL A 226 4.28 0.17 8.38
N THR A 227 5.37 0.58 9.05
CA THR A 227 6.32 -0.34 9.69
C THR A 227 5.61 -1.19 10.73
N VAL A 228 4.91 -0.56 11.67
CA VAL A 228 4.19 -1.30 12.72
C VAL A 228 3.09 -2.16 12.10
N ALA A 229 2.30 -1.63 11.16
CA ALA A 229 1.29 -2.41 10.46
C ALA A 229 1.84 -3.66 9.74
N ARG A 230 3.02 -3.55 9.12
CA ARG A 230 3.70 -4.67 8.45
C ARG A 230 4.15 -5.72 9.47
N LEU A 231 4.79 -5.30 10.56
CA LEU A 231 5.25 -6.22 11.62
C LEU A 231 4.06 -6.96 12.25
N GLN A 232 2.97 -6.24 12.53
CA GLN A 232 1.71 -6.80 13.01
C GLN A 232 1.14 -7.85 12.05
N ASN A 233 1.10 -7.56 10.75
CA ASN A 233 0.68 -8.53 9.72
C ASN A 233 1.60 -9.76 9.67
N LEU A 234 2.91 -9.61 9.87
CA LEU A 234 3.86 -10.72 9.93
C LEU A 234 3.61 -11.61 11.17
N ALA A 235 3.36 -11.02 12.34
CA ALA A 235 2.99 -11.75 13.55
C ALA A 235 1.70 -12.56 13.35
N LEU A 236 0.66 -11.94 12.78
CA LEU A 236 -0.63 -12.58 12.52
C LEU A 236 -0.53 -13.82 11.62
N LYS A 237 0.41 -13.80 10.67
CA LYS A 237 0.65 -14.93 9.76
C LYS A 237 1.54 -16.02 10.36
N GLY A 238 1.98 -15.87 11.61
CA GLY A 238 3.00 -16.75 12.21
C GLY A 238 4.34 -16.70 11.46
N ARG A 239 4.59 -15.61 10.73
CA ARG A 239 5.82 -15.37 9.96
C ARG A 239 6.80 -14.47 10.70
N ALA A 240 6.39 -13.91 11.84
CA ALA A 240 7.36 -13.38 12.80
C ALA A 240 8.25 -14.54 13.25
N GLY A 241 9.57 -14.35 13.18
CA GLY A 241 10.50 -15.33 13.74
C GLY A 241 10.14 -15.63 15.20
N SER A 242 10.35 -16.86 15.66
CA SER A 242 10.03 -17.29 17.02
C SER A 242 10.66 -16.42 18.13
N ASP A 243 11.71 -15.67 17.78
CA ASP A 243 12.47 -14.75 18.66
C ASP A 243 12.40 -13.28 18.17
N ALA A 244 11.38 -12.89 17.41
CA ALA A 244 11.25 -11.53 16.90
C ALA A 244 11.05 -10.54 18.06
N ASP A 245 12.13 -9.87 18.47
CA ASP A 245 12.12 -8.78 19.43
C ASP A 245 12.02 -7.43 18.70
N TRP A 246 10.89 -6.74 18.89
CA TRP A 246 10.63 -5.42 18.33
C TRP A 246 10.72 -4.29 19.35
N SER A 247 11.18 -4.56 20.57
CA SER A 247 11.28 -3.59 21.67
C SER A 247 12.13 -2.36 21.31
N ASN A 248 13.08 -2.51 20.38
CA ASN A 248 13.98 -1.44 19.96
C ASN A 248 13.55 -0.76 18.66
N VAL A 249 12.41 -1.12 18.08
CA VAL A 249 11.92 -0.50 16.83
C VAL A 249 11.30 0.86 17.16
N PRO A 250 11.89 2.00 16.72
CA PRO A 250 11.45 3.33 17.14
C PRO A 250 9.98 3.64 16.77
N ALA A 251 9.50 3.03 15.69
CA ALA A 251 8.14 3.23 15.19
C ALA A 251 7.07 2.89 16.24
N PHE A 252 7.23 1.82 17.02
CA PHE A 252 6.28 1.43 18.08
C PHE A 252 6.13 2.53 19.13
N ALA A 253 7.25 3.05 19.64
CA ALA A 253 7.25 4.13 20.63
C ALA A 253 6.60 5.41 20.09
N LYS A 254 6.85 5.77 18.82
CA LYS A 254 6.31 6.99 18.20
C LYS A 254 4.80 6.93 17.99
N ILE A 255 4.26 5.76 17.68
CA ILE A 255 2.82 5.60 17.51
C ILE A 255 2.10 5.24 18.83
N GLY A 256 2.85 5.17 19.94
CA GLY A 256 2.29 4.92 21.27
C GLY A 256 1.83 3.47 21.48
N MET A 257 2.49 2.50 20.86
CA MET A 257 2.18 1.08 21.00
C MET A 257 3.33 0.30 21.61
N GLU A 258 2.99 -0.67 22.46
CA GLU A 258 3.94 -1.68 22.91
C GLU A 258 4.12 -2.75 21.84
N PRO A 259 5.36 -3.23 21.57
CA PRO A 259 5.63 -4.20 20.52
C PRO A 259 4.91 -5.55 20.68
N GLU A 260 4.58 -5.95 21.91
CA GLU A 260 3.85 -7.21 22.16
C GLU A 260 2.32 -7.10 21.92
N VAL A 261 1.78 -5.90 21.76
CA VAL A 261 0.33 -5.70 21.58
C VAL A 261 -0.03 -5.88 20.11
N VAL A 262 -0.77 -6.94 19.79
CA VAL A 262 -1.31 -7.15 18.44
C VAL A 262 -2.63 -6.40 18.27
N ILE A 263 -2.78 -5.60 17.21
CA ILE A 263 -3.97 -4.76 16.99
C ILE A 263 -5.24 -5.60 16.84
N VAL A 264 -5.12 -6.78 16.21
CA VAL A 264 -6.25 -7.71 16.07
C VAL A 264 -6.67 -8.30 17.41
N ASP A 265 -5.76 -8.32 18.40
CA ASP A 265 -6.07 -8.79 19.76
C ASP A 265 -6.75 -7.69 20.61
N MET A 266 -6.82 -6.44 20.11
CA MET A 266 -7.60 -5.37 20.73
C MET A 266 -9.08 -5.50 20.35
N GLU A 267 -9.93 -5.70 21.36
CA GLU A 267 -11.38 -5.83 21.22
C GLU A 267 -11.96 -4.60 20.47
N GLY A 268 -12.51 -4.81 19.27
CA GLY A 268 -13.09 -3.76 18.40
C GLY A 268 -12.22 -3.34 17.20
N SER A 269 -10.90 -3.52 17.24
CA SER A 269 -10.02 -3.17 16.11
C SER A 269 -10.03 -4.22 14.99
N ALA A 270 -10.27 -5.49 15.32
CA ALA A 270 -10.39 -6.56 14.33
C ALA A 270 -11.56 -6.35 13.36
N ASP A 271 -12.73 -5.93 13.87
CA ASP A 271 -13.91 -5.64 13.06
C ASP A 271 -13.65 -4.43 12.14
N GLU A 272 -13.02 -3.36 12.66
CA GLU A 272 -12.66 -2.20 11.85
C GLU A 272 -11.66 -2.57 10.73
N ILE A 273 -10.63 -3.37 11.04
CA ILE A 273 -9.67 -3.88 10.05
C ILE A 273 -10.40 -4.67 8.95
N ALA A 274 -11.32 -5.55 9.32
CA ALA A 274 -12.09 -6.34 8.37
C ALA A 274 -12.98 -5.45 7.48
N GLU A 275 -13.62 -4.44 8.04
CA GLU A 275 -14.42 -3.47 7.29
C GLU A 275 -13.57 -2.69 6.27
N VAL A 276 -12.40 -2.18 6.68
CA VAL A 276 -11.49 -1.45 5.79
C VAL A 276 -10.95 -2.35 4.68
N ARG A 277 -10.61 -3.60 4.99
CA ARG A 277 -10.15 -4.57 3.99
C ARG A 277 -11.23 -4.87 2.96
N ASN A 278 -12.46 -5.18 3.40
CA ASN A 278 -13.59 -5.46 2.52
C ASN A 278 -13.89 -4.29 1.58
N MET A 279 -13.77 -3.07 2.10
CA MET A 279 -13.93 -1.83 1.32
C MET A 279 -12.93 -1.73 0.16
N LEU A 280 -11.68 -2.12 0.35
CA LEU A 280 -10.62 -2.05 -0.66
C LEU A 280 -10.61 -3.26 -1.61
N GLU A 281 -10.97 -4.44 -1.10
CA GLU A 281 -11.07 -5.65 -1.89
C GLU A 281 -12.21 -5.54 -2.91
N GLY A 282 -13.36 -5.05 -2.45
CA GLY A 282 -14.54 -4.76 -3.25
C GLY A 282 -15.39 -5.98 -3.56
#